data_AF-A0A5C6K5R6-F1
#
_entry.id   AF-A0A5C6K5R6-F1
#
_cell.length_a   1.000
_cell.length_b   1.000
_cell.length_c   1.000
_cell.angle_alpha   90.00
_cell.angle_beta   90.00
_cell.angle_gamma   90.00
#
_symmetry.space_group_name_H-M   'P 1'
#
loop_
_entity.id
_entity.type
_entity.pdbx_description
1 polymer ?
#
loop_
_entity_poly.entity_id
_entity_poly.type
_entity_poly.pdbx_seq_one_letter_code
_entity_poly.pdbx_strand_id
1 'polypeptide(L)'
;MSQMDVWGNLGCYLDEDNVITFQVGTDPGRGLVRDMDSDTLPVSGYNRNIAFRWLNVDGYNIYSRGGDNRKCERLEVEIKNNRLLPSLIGKQIKMLYGKGPRIYKDRLENNKVIREWVEIPKVKNWLDDWQKNGMEMSYTDFGLALIKRYYFFRDFFVKWRMSHGKSIGKIPVAGLELVENKYCRLATLKQDVAEDIVLYNDMRFVVVGNWNYGAAKFKVYPLFRISEIDNYKYAAVSHHRESTVGNLYGENETHEGVKTHIKTSNELPEFIDSFLNNSLAAKIHVIIPYAWVEAKRKQIKALCDENKNRKKENIPLLQYNHIDIGTEYRESLIVQYTQEELRRFSKYLSGKKNQGKAFSSYSFKTGQGEEERWKIEVIDLKYKEYISSLIEYDKRVDEVLLGAVGMDSSISSVSKDGVISKSGADVYYNYLLYLQTLTPDDEKCSEPFNQVLQVNFPELYRQGYRFGFYREVPARQEEVSPNDRLNKQQP
;
A
#
# COMPACT_ATOMS: atom_id res chain seq x y z
N MET A 1 -32.26 24.03 38.10
CA MET A 1 -31.06 23.39 38.73
C MET A 1 -30.24 22.77 37.59
N SER A 2 -29.13 23.38 37.17
CA SER A 2 -28.41 22.95 35.97
C SER A 2 -27.57 21.69 36.23
N GLN A 3 -27.72 20.69 35.38
CA GLN A 3 -26.99 19.42 35.46
C GLN A 3 -26.23 19.19 34.15
N MET A 4 -24.92 18.96 34.26
CA MET A 4 -24.05 18.65 33.14
C MET A 4 -23.50 17.24 33.32
N ASP A 5 -23.97 16.31 32.48
CA ASP A 5 -23.52 14.92 32.48
C ASP A 5 -22.71 14.67 31.21
N VAL A 6 -21.45 14.27 31.40
CA VAL A 6 -20.50 13.96 30.31
C VAL A 6 -20.10 12.50 30.37
N TRP A 7 -20.34 11.77 29.29
CA TRP A 7 -20.04 10.34 29.14
C TRP A 7 -19.15 10.17 27.91
N GLY A 8 -17.83 10.33 28.09
CA GLY A 8 -16.85 10.24 27.01
C GLY A 8 -17.09 11.30 25.94
N ASN A 9 -17.43 10.87 24.72
CA ASN A 9 -17.71 11.74 23.57
C ASN A 9 -19.18 12.21 23.50
N LEU A 10 -20.01 11.90 24.49
CA LEU A 10 -21.40 12.33 24.61
C LEU A 10 -21.55 13.32 25.76
N GLY A 11 -22.23 14.43 25.53
CA GLY A 11 -22.56 15.40 26.58
C GLY A 11 -24.03 15.80 26.54
N CYS A 12 -24.63 15.89 27.72
CA CYS A 12 -25.98 16.40 27.91
C CYS A 12 -25.93 17.57 28.90
N TYR A 13 -26.43 18.72 28.47
CA TYR A 13 -26.65 19.88 29.32
C TYR A 13 -28.16 20.12 29.43
N LEU A 14 -28.64 20.08 30.67
CA LEU A 14 -30.04 20.32 31.01
C LEU A 14 -30.12 21.51 31.96
N ASP A 15 -30.93 22.48 31.57
CA ASP A 15 -31.40 23.56 32.44
C ASP A 15 -32.90 23.78 32.25
N GLU A 16 -33.52 24.62 33.08
CA GLU A 16 -34.97 24.81 33.16
C GLU A 16 -35.61 25.20 31.81
N ASP A 17 -34.85 25.86 30.93
CA ASP A 17 -35.34 26.35 29.63
C ASP A 17 -34.62 25.73 28.41
N ASN A 18 -33.57 24.91 28.60
CA ASN A 18 -32.71 24.45 27.51
C ASN A 18 -32.31 22.98 27.62
N VAL A 19 -32.36 22.27 26.49
CA VAL A 19 -31.81 20.91 26.34
C VAL A 19 -30.78 20.94 25.21
N ILE A 20 -29.51 20.72 25.53
CA ILE A 20 -28.44 20.63 24.54
C ILE A 20 -27.77 19.26 24.68
N THR A 21 -27.82 18.47 23.61
CA THR A 21 -27.13 17.19 23.52
C THR A 21 -26.12 17.24 22.38
N PHE A 22 -24.89 16.77 22.62
CA PHE A 22 -23.89 16.61 21.57
C PHE A 22 -23.25 15.21 21.63
N GLN A 23 -22.88 14.70 20.45
CA GLN A 23 -22.16 13.45 20.27
C GLN A 23 -20.99 13.70 19.31
N VAL A 24 -19.79 13.26 19.69
CA VAL A 24 -18.59 13.32 18.84
C VAL A 24 -18.21 11.91 18.38
N GLY A 25 -18.29 11.65 17.07
CA GLY A 25 -17.97 10.35 16.48
C GLY A 25 -19.12 9.34 16.47
N THR A 26 -18.92 8.20 15.79
CA THR A 26 -19.95 7.16 15.57
C THR A 26 -20.00 6.08 16.65
N ASP A 27 -19.01 6.00 17.54
CA ASP A 27 -18.93 5.05 18.66
C ASP A 27 -18.58 5.79 19.97
N PRO A 28 -19.52 5.90 20.94
CA PRO A 28 -19.29 6.62 22.20
C PRO A 28 -18.23 5.99 23.11
N GLY A 29 -17.91 4.70 22.92
CA GLY A 29 -16.99 3.94 23.79
C GLY A 29 -15.54 3.90 23.32
N ARG A 30 -15.26 4.35 22.10
CA ARG A 30 -13.91 4.40 21.53
C ARG A 30 -13.50 5.86 21.35
N GLY A 31 -12.34 6.25 21.88
CA GLY A 31 -11.79 7.58 21.65
C GLY A 31 -11.57 7.85 20.15
N LEU A 32 -11.34 9.12 19.77
CA LEU A 32 -11.02 9.58 18.40
C LEU A 32 -9.70 9.03 17.84
N VAL A 33 -9.22 7.90 18.33
CA VAL A 33 -7.99 7.26 17.92
C VAL A 33 -8.33 6.39 16.72
N ARG A 34 -7.71 6.69 15.57
CA ARG A 34 -7.65 5.74 14.44
C ARG A 34 -7.31 4.37 14.99
N ASP A 35 -8.05 3.33 14.60
CA ASP A 35 -7.63 1.93 14.73
C ASP A 35 -6.35 1.76 13.91
N MET A 36 -5.25 2.20 14.50
CA MET A 36 -3.90 1.95 14.08
C MET A 36 -3.67 0.50 14.50
N ASP A 37 -3.56 -0.39 13.50
CA ASP A 37 -3.05 -1.75 13.70
C ASP A 37 -1.97 -1.72 14.79
N SER A 38 -1.92 -2.71 15.68
CA SER A 38 -1.07 -2.73 16.87
C SER A 38 0.42 -2.35 16.66
N ASP A 39 0.89 -2.34 15.42
CA ASP A 39 2.24 -1.94 15.00
C ASP A 39 2.42 -0.44 14.62
N THR A 40 1.37 0.38 14.55
CA THR A 40 1.47 1.82 14.25
C THR A 40 1.31 2.74 15.47
N LEU A 41 1.11 2.18 16.67
CA LEU A 41 1.25 2.94 17.92
C LEU A 41 2.64 3.60 17.99
N PRO A 42 2.73 4.89 18.40
CA PRO A 42 4.01 5.55 18.63
C PRO A 42 4.83 4.71 19.60
N VAL A 43 6.06 4.40 19.21
CA VAL A 43 6.94 3.44 19.87
C VAL A 43 7.41 4.02 21.20
N SER A 44 6.64 3.82 22.26
CA SER A 44 7.08 4.02 23.63
C SER A 44 7.55 2.67 24.18
N GLY A 45 8.84 2.55 24.48
CA GLY A 45 9.39 1.52 25.38
C GLY A 45 9.99 0.29 24.71
N TYR A 46 11.32 0.21 24.77
CA TYR A 46 12.26 -0.90 25.05
C TYR A 46 11.90 -2.41 24.96
N ASN A 47 10.68 -2.85 24.65
CA ASN A 47 10.25 -4.25 24.68
C ASN A 47 10.08 -4.91 23.29
N ARG A 48 10.83 -4.45 22.28
CA ARG A 48 10.74 -5.00 20.91
C ARG A 48 11.45 -6.34 20.67
N ASN A 49 12.15 -6.92 21.63
CA ASN A 49 12.97 -8.12 21.36
C ASN A 49 12.27 -9.47 21.60
N ILE A 50 11.04 -9.52 22.12
CA ILE A 50 10.43 -10.78 22.59
C ILE A 50 9.14 -11.17 21.83
N ALA A 51 8.73 -10.43 20.81
CA ALA A 51 7.62 -10.86 19.94
C ALA A 51 8.09 -12.01 19.00
N PHE A 52 7.82 -13.24 19.42
CA PHE A 52 7.99 -14.55 18.76
C PHE A 52 9.07 -14.61 17.66
N ARG A 53 10.35 -14.61 18.04
CA ARG A 53 11.46 -14.92 17.10
C ARG A 53 11.57 -16.41 16.75
N TRP A 54 11.13 -17.29 17.64
CA TRP A 54 11.31 -18.73 17.51
C TRP A 54 10.00 -19.48 17.69
N LEU A 55 9.80 -20.50 16.86
CA LEU A 55 8.69 -21.45 16.93
C LEU A 55 9.30 -22.86 17.00
N ASN A 56 8.87 -23.71 17.92
CA ASN A 56 9.26 -25.12 17.91
C ASN A 56 8.18 -25.94 17.18
N VAL A 57 8.56 -26.64 16.11
CA VAL A 57 7.67 -27.55 15.38
C VAL A 57 8.41 -28.84 15.11
N ASP A 58 7.90 -29.96 15.65
CA ASP A 58 8.46 -31.30 15.46
C ASP A 58 9.98 -31.39 15.76
N GLY A 59 10.40 -30.73 16.85
CA GLY A 59 11.81 -30.67 17.27
C GLY A 59 12.69 -29.68 16.50
N TYR A 60 12.17 -29.01 15.46
CA TYR A 60 12.87 -27.93 14.76
C TYR A 60 12.56 -26.58 15.38
N ASN A 61 13.61 -25.86 15.78
CA ASN A 61 13.51 -24.47 16.19
C ASN A 61 13.56 -23.57 14.96
N ILE A 62 12.40 -23.04 14.59
CA ILE A 62 12.13 -22.26 13.39
C ILE A 62 12.22 -20.77 13.69
N TYR A 63 13.00 -20.06 12.89
CA TYR A 63 13.13 -18.62 12.98
C TYR A 63 12.00 -17.91 12.22
N SER A 64 11.21 -17.09 12.90
CA SER A 64 10.00 -16.48 12.35
C SER A 64 10.30 -15.35 11.35
N ARG A 65 9.42 -15.17 10.36
CA ARG A 65 9.47 -14.04 9.41
C ARG A 65 8.69 -12.86 9.97
N GLY A 66 9.35 -12.06 10.81
CA GLY A 66 8.73 -10.94 11.55
C GLY A 66 7.99 -11.40 12.80
N GLY A 67 7.52 -10.45 13.62
CA GLY A 67 6.99 -10.74 14.97
C GLY A 67 5.78 -11.67 15.03
N ASP A 68 5.00 -11.76 13.95
CA ASP A 68 3.82 -12.63 13.82
C ASP A 68 3.99 -13.69 12.71
N ASN A 69 5.21 -13.87 12.22
CA ASN A 69 5.57 -14.80 11.15
C ASN A 69 4.92 -14.54 9.77
N ARG A 70 4.33 -13.35 9.54
CA ARG A 70 3.60 -12.97 8.31
C ARG A 70 4.21 -11.79 7.55
N LYS A 71 5.49 -11.47 7.78
CA LYS A 71 6.15 -10.30 7.16
C LYS A 71 6.16 -10.38 5.63
N CYS A 72 6.34 -11.57 5.05
CA CYS A 72 6.34 -11.73 3.59
C CYS A 72 4.97 -11.40 2.98
N GLU A 73 3.90 -11.87 3.61
CA GLU A 73 2.52 -11.64 3.18
C GLU A 73 2.14 -10.17 3.27
N ARG A 74 2.49 -9.50 4.38
CA ARG A 74 2.27 -8.05 4.54
C ARG A 74 2.97 -7.26 3.45
N LEU A 75 4.27 -7.51 3.26
CA LEU A 75 5.06 -6.81 2.24
C LEU A 75 4.48 -7.03 0.85
N GLU A 76 4.03 -8.26 0.54
CA GLU A 76 3.36 -8.56 -0.72
C GLU A 76 2.10 -7.71 -0.92
N VAL A 77 1.24 -7.58 0.10
CA VAL A 77 0.01 -6.78 0.05
C VAL A 77 0.31 -5.29 -0.03
N GLU A 78 1.19 -4.78 0.82
CA GLU A 78 1.56 -3.36 0.89
C GLU A 78 2.13 -2.86 -0.44
N ILE A 79 3.02 -3.64 -1.06
CA ILE A 79 3.57 -3.31 -2.38
C ILE A 79 2.51 -3.42 -3.47
N LYS A 80 1.71 -4.50 -3.50
CA LYS A 80 0.76 -4.74 -4.59
C LYS A 80 -0.42 -3.78 -4.59
N ASN A 81 -0.88 -3.36 -3.41
CA ASN A 81 -1.98 -2.41 -3.28
C ASN A 81 -1.55 -0.97 -3.58
N ASN A 82 -0.24 -0.69 -3.55
CA ASN A 82 0.25 0.62 -3.90
C ASN A 82 0.18 0.88 -5.41
N ARG A 83 -0.31 2.07 -5.77
CA ARG A 83 -0.50 2.45 -7.19
C ARG A 83 0.80 2.55 -7.98
N LEU A 84 1.92 2.87 -7.32
CA LEU A 84 3.19 3.21 -7.98
C LEU A 84 4.27 2.13 -7.81
N LEU A 85 4.42 1.57 -6.60
CA LEU A 85 5.50 0.63 -6.28
C LEU A 85 5.59 -0.60 -7.20
N PRO A 86 4.49 -1.27 -7.62
CA PRO A 86 4.59 -2.40 -8.54
C PRO A 86 5.26 -2.04 -9.87
N SER A 87 4.99 -0.83 -10.37
CA SER A 87 5.59 -0.31 -11.60
C SER A 87 7.07 0.02 -11.40
N LEU A 88 7.41 0.68 -10.29
CA LEU A 88 8.80 1.01 -9.94
C LEU A 88 9.65 -0.25 -9.79
N ILE A 89 9.21 -1.20 -8.96
CA ILE A 89 9.90 -2.48 -8.77
C ILE A 89 9.97 -3.25 -10.11
N GLY A 90 8.89 -3.24 -10.89
CA GLY A 90 8.86 -3.81 -12.23
C GLY A 90 9.95 -3.23 -13.15
N LYS A 91 10.25 -1.93 -13.04
CA LYS A 91 11.36 -1.30 -13.76
C LYS A 91 12.72 -1.71 -13.22
N GLN A 92 12.91 -1.75 -11.89
CA GLN A 92 14.16 -2.23 -11.29
C GLN A 92 14.49 -3.64 -11.77
N ILE A 93 13.48 -4.53 -11.76
CA ILE A 93 13.59 -5.90 -12.25
C ILE A 93 14.04 -5.92 -13.72
N LYS A 94 13.38 -5.16 -14.60
CA LYS A 94 13.69 -5.14 -16.04
C LYS A 94 15.09 -4.57 -16.31
N MET A 95 15.46 -3.50 -15.62
CA MET A 95 16.78 -2.87 -15.76
C MET A 95 17.91 -3.78 -15.28
N LEU A 96 17.70 -4.54 -14.19
CA LEU A 96 18.65 -5.54 -13.73
C LEU A 96 18.73 -6.74 -14.67
N TYR A 97 17.58 -7.27 -15.09
CA TYR A 97 17.51 -8.46 -15.95
C TYR A 97 18.13 -8.22 -17.32
N GLY A 98 17.90 -7.05 -17.93
CA GLY A 98 18.41 -6.71 -19.26
C GLY A 98 17.96 -7.74 -20.31
N LYS A 99 18.93 -8.42 -20.93
CA LYS A 99 18.70 -9.51 -21.90
C LYS A 99 18.83 -10.92 -21.29
N GLY A 100 18.87 -11.00 -19.96
CA GLY A 100 18.87 -12.24 -19.19
C GLY A 100 20.26 -12.75 -18.80
N PRO A 101 20.31 -13.91 -18.11
CA PRO A 101 21.54 -14.47 -17.61
C PRO A 101 22.47 -14.94 -18.74
N ARG A 102 23.75 -14.59 -18.62
CA ARG A 102 24.83 -14.93 -19.56
C ARG A 102 26.13 -15.19 -18.79
N ILE A 103 27.03 -15.93 -19.41
CA ILE A 103 28.37 -16.17 -18.86
C ILE A 103 29.28 -15.04 -19.32
N TYR A 104 30.11 -14.55 -18.41
CA TYR A 104 31.18 -13.62 -18.71
C TYR A 104 32.50 -14.08 -18.09
N LYS A 105 33.59 -13.48 -18.56
CA LYS A 105 34.90 -13.53 -17.94
C LYS A 105 35.43 -12.10 -17.83
N ASP A 106 35.97 -11.75 -16.68
CA ASP A 106 36.60 -10.44 -16.51
C ASP A 106 37.94 -10.41 -17.26
N ARG A 107 38.13 -9.33 -18.03
CA ARG A 107 39.37 -9.01 -18.72
C ARG A 107 39.80 -7.61 -18.30
N LEU A 108 41.11 -7.42 -18.13
CA LEU A 108 41.70 -6.11 -17.93
C LEU A 108 42.03 -5.50 -19.28
N GLU A 109 41.42 -4.35 -19.59
CA GLU A 109 41.72 -3.55 -20.77
C GLU A 109 41.86 -2.10 -20.35
N ASN A 110 42.99 -1.47 -20.68
CA ASN A 110 43.30 -0.07 -20.33
C ASN A 110 43.09 0.26 -18.83
N ASN A 111 43.55 -0.63 -17.94
CA ASN A 111 43.38 -0.54 -16.47
C ASN A 111 41.91 -0.50 -15.99
N LYS A 112 40.96 -0.94 -16.82
CA LYS A 112 39.55 -1.11 -16.46
C LYS A 112 39.18 -2.59 -16.55
N VAL A 113 38.36 -3.04 -15.59
CA VAL A 113 37.76 -4.37 -15.65
C VAL A 113 36.58 -4.32 -16.61
N ILE A 114 36.64 -5.12 -17.66
CA ILE A 114 35.58 -5.29 -18.64
C ILE A 114 35.05 -6.73 -18.58
N ARG A 115 33.72 -6.87 -18.66
CA ARG A 115 33.07 -8.18 -18.75
C ARG A 115 33.02 -8.61 -20.21
N GLU A 116 33.79 -9.64 -20.57
CA GLU A 116 33.71 -10.29 -21.87
C GLU A 116 32.64 -11.37 -21.82
N TRP A 117 31.52 -11.16 -22.52
CA TRP A 117 30.39 -12.10 -22.55
C TRP A 117 30.66 -13.23 -23.54
N VAL A 118 30.52 -14.47 -23.08
CA VAL A 118 30.82 -15.67 -23.87
C VAL A 118 29.70 -16.69 -23.78
N GLU A 119 29.56 -17.48 -24.85
CA GLU A 119 28.69 -18.65 -24.83
C GLU A 119 29.53 -19.92 -24.66
N ILE A 120 29.19 -20.74 -23.68
CA ILE A 120 29.85 -22.02 -23.43
C ILE A 120 28.85 -23.14 -23.72
N PRO A 121 29.01 -23.90 -24.84
CA PRO A 121 28.02 -24.88 -25.29
C PRO A 121 27.60 -25.90 -24.23
N LYS A 122 28.55 -26.42 -23.44
CA LYS A 122 28.25 -27.37 -22.35
C LYS A 122 27.33 -26.79 -21.29
N VAL A 123 27.52 -25.53 -20.91
CA VAL A 123 26.69 -24.86 -19.90
C VAL A 123 25.35 -24.48 -20.50
N LYS A 124 25.34 -24.01 -21.75
CA LYS A 124 24.12 -23.69 -22.50
C LYS A 124 23.19 -24.89 -22.62
N ASN A 125 23.72 -26.05 -23.05
CA ASN A 125 22.95 -27.29 -23.12
C ASN A 125 22.36 -27.69 -21.76
N TRP A 126 23.12 -27.56 -20.68
CA TRP A 126 22.62 -27.84 -19.33
C TRP A 126 21.45 -26.93 -18.93
N LEU A 127 21.53 -25.62 -19.25
CA LEU A 127 20.45 -24.66 -19.00
C LEU A 127 19.19 -24.98 -19.83
N ASP A 128 19.37 -25.35 -21.09
CA ASP A 128 18.26 -25.64 -22.02
C ASP A 128 17.54 -26.95 -21.70
N ASP A 129 18.19 -27.87 -20.96
CA ASP A 129 17.60 -29.13 -20.52
C ASP A 129 16.81 -29.03 -19.21
N TRP A 130 16.72 -27.87 -18.54
CA TRP A 130 16.01 -27.72 -17.25
C TRP A 130 14.57 -28.22 -17.28
N GLN A 131 13.78 -27.83 -18.28
CA GLN A 131 12.39 -28.26 -18.38
C GLN A 131 12.28 -29.76 -18.68
N LYS A 132 13.21 -30.32 -19.49
CA LYS A 132 13.28 -31.78 -19.73
C LYS A 132 13.66 -32.54 -18.46
N ASN A 133 14.45 -31.93 -17.58
CA ASN A 133 14.82 -32.45 -16.27
C ASN A 133 13.73 -32.25 -15.21
N GLY A 134 12.56 -31.70 -15.59
CA GLY A 134 11.39 -31.56 -14.73
C GLY A 134 11.39 -30.31 -13.85
N MET A 135 12.20 -29.29 -14.19
CA MET A 135 12.06 -27.96 -13.57
C MET A 135 10.82 -27.26 -14.13
N GLU A 136 10.11 -26.54 -13.27
CA GLU A 136 8.88 -25.80 -13.64
C GLU A 136 9.16 -24.63 -14.60
N MET A 137 10.31 -23.98 -14.46
CA MET A 137 10.67 -22.76 -15.17
C MET A 137 11.89 -22.95 -16.06
N SER A 138 11.95 -22.21 -17.16
CA SER A 138 13.19 -22.01 -17.92
C SER A 138 14.22 -21.27 -17.06
N TYR A 139 15.51 -21.40 -17.37
CA TYR A 139 16.56 -20.69 -16.64
C TYR A 139 16.43 -19.15 -16.75
N THR A 140 15.84 -18.65 -17.84
CA THR A 140 15.55 -17.23 -18.05
C THR A 140 14.43 -16.74 -17.15
N ASP A 141 13.30 -17.47 -17.10
CA ASP A 141 12.18 -17.10 -16.24
C ASP A 141 12.56 -17.23 -14.77
N PHE A 142 13.35 -18.25 -14.43
CA PHE A 142 13.91 -18.43 -13.10
C PHE A 142 14.77 -17.23 -12.69
N GLY A 143 15.70 -16.80 -13.54
CA GLY A 143 16.54 -15.61 -13.28
C GLY A 143 15.70 -14.35 -13.04
N LEU A 144 14.67 -14.12 -13.84
CA LEU A 144 13.73 -13.01 -13.65
C LEU A 144 12.97 -13.12 -12.32
N ALA A 145 12.56 -14.33 -11.95
CA ALA A 145 11.84 -14.59 -10.71
C ALA A 145 12.71 -14.37 -9.47
N LEU A 146 14.01 -14.73 -9.52
CA LEU A 146 14.97 -14.44 -8.45
C LEU A 146 15.10 -12.94 -8.23
N ILE A 147 15.31 -12.17 -9.30
CA ILE A 147 15.39 -10.71 -9.23
C ILE A 147 14.13 -10.12 -8.60
N LYS A 148 12.95 -10.62 -8.99
CA LYS A 148 11.68 -10.18 -8.41
C LYS A 148 11.61 -10.45 -6.91
N ARG A 149 12.02 -11.63 -6.44
CA ARG A 149 12.03 -11.93 -4.99
C ARG A 149 13.05 -11.09 -4.24
N TYR A 150 14.21 -10.86 -4.84
CA TYR A 150 15.23 -9.99 -4.27
C TYR A 150 14.71 -8.55 -4.09
N TYR A 151 14.08 -7.92 -5.08
CA TYR A 151 13.54 -6.56 -4.89
C TYR A 151 12.34 -6.48 -3.94
N PHE A 152 11.57 -7.56 -3.77
CA PHE A 152 10.51 -7.59 -2.77
C PHE A 152 11.10 -7.76 -1.36
N PHE A 153 11.92 -8.80 -1.14
CA PHE A 153 12.25 -9.29 0.19
C PHE A 153 13.71 -9.05 0.61
N ARG A 154 14.60 -8.68 -0.31
CA ARG A 154 16.08 -8.68 -0.17
C ARG A 154 16.68 -10.04 0.17
N ASP A 155 15.90 -11.10 -0.01
CA ASP A 155 16.35 -12.48 -0.02
C ASP A 155 15.48 -13.36 -0.90
N PHE A 156 15.93 -14.58 -1.14
CA PHE A 156 15.19 -15.61 -1.85
C PHE A 156 15.74 -17.01 -1.54
N PHE A 157 14.93 -18.03 -1.82
CA PHE A 157 15.30 -19.43 -1.65
C PHE A 157 15.32 -20.16 -2.98
N VAL A 158 16.32 -21.02 -3.15
CA VAL A 158 16.48 -21.84 -4.34
C VAL A 158 16.60 -23.29 -3.94
N LYS A 159 15.73 -24.13 -4.49
CA LYS A 159 15.81 -25.57 -4.33
C LYS A 159 16.69 -26.16 -5.43
N TRP A 160 17.72 -26.86 -4.98
CA TRP A 160 18.68 -27.58 -5.80
C TRP A 160 18.17 -28.98 -6.05
N ARG A 161 18.01 -29.36 -7.31
CA ARG A 161 17.58 -30.71 -7.70
C ARG A 161 18.80 -31.53 -8.06
N MET A 162 19.06 -32.58 -7.28
CA MET A 162 20.25 -33.42 -7.47
C MET A 162 19.98 -34.46 -8.56
N SER A 163 20.98 -34.74 -9.38
CA SER A 163 20.92 -35.76 -10.42
C SER A 163 20.98 -37.17 -9.82
N HIS A 164 20.12 -38.08 -10.28
CA HIS A 164 20.12 -39.48 -9.82
C HIS A 164 21.45 -40.21 -10.14
N GLY A 165 22.14 -39.83 -11.22
CA GLY A 165 23.42 -40.41 -11.65
C GLY A 165 24.66 -39.74 -11.06
N LYS A 166 24.52 -38.90 -10.02
CA LYS A 166 25.66 -38.21 -9.40
C LYS A 166 26.72 -39.20 -8.90
N SER A 167 26.31 -40.32 -8.32
CA SER A 167 27.21 -41.36 -7.77
C SER A 167 28.08 -42.06 -8.81
N ILE A 168 27.73 -41.96 -10.10
CA ILE A 168 28.47 -42.56 -11.22
C ILE A 168 29.15 -41.49 -12.11
N GLY A 169 29.38 -40.29 -11.58
CA GLY A 169 30.13 -39.24 -12.25
C GLY A 169 29.33 -38.36 -13.22
N LYS A 170 28.00 -38.44 -13.24
CA LYS A 170 27.18 -37.44 -13.96
C LYS A 170 27.18 -36.10 -13.23
N ILE A 171 26.86 -35.04 -13.96
CA ILE A 171 26.71 -33.68 -13.44
C ILE A 171 25.85 -33.69 -12.16
N PRO A 172 26.36 -33.20 -11.00
CA PRO A 172 25.69 -33.37 -9.71
C PRO A 172 24.30 -32.73 -9.60
N VAL A 173 24.10 -31.56 -10.21
CA VAL A 173 22.87 -30.77 -10.12
C VAL A 173 22.14 -30.77 -11.45
N ALA A 174 20.88 -31.19 -11.46
CA ALA A 174 20.04 -31.30 -12.65
C ALA A 174 19.36 -29.98 -13.04
N GLY A 175 19.10 -29.12 -12.05
CA GLY A 175 18.44 -27.82 -12.23
C GLY A 175 18.13 -27.14 -10.91
N LEU A 176 17.61 -25.91 -10.99
CA LEU A 176 17.23 -25.09 -9.85
C LEU A 176 15.74 -24.74 -9.94
N GLU A 177 15.06 -24.71 -8.78
CA GLU A 177 13.66 -24.32 -8.65
C GLU A 177 13.53 -23.17 -7.65
N LEU A 178 12.69 -22.18 -7.94
CA LEU A 178 12.36 -21.14 -6.97
C LEU A 178 11.50 -21.76 -5.85
N VAL A 179 11.75 -21.37 -4.60
CA VAL A 179 10.83 -21.65 -3.50
C VAL A 179 10.35 -20.33 -2.91
N GLU A 180 9.03 -20.15 -2.85
CA GLU A 180 8.44 -18.88 -2.42
C GLU A 180 8.80 -18.51 -0.98
N ASN A 181 9.28 -17.28 -0.78
CA ASN A 181 9.75 -16.78 0.51
C ASN A 181 8.71 -16.96 1.62
N LYS A 182 7.43 -16.71 1.33
CA LYS A 182 6.34 -16.85 2.30
C LYS A 182 6.19 -18.25 2.87
N TYR A 183 6.61 -19.30 2.15
CA TYR A 183 6.56 -20.68 2.61
C TYR A 183 7.82 -21.15 3.33
N CYS A 184 8.95 -20.44 3.19
CA CYS A 184 10.24 -20.86 3.71
C CYS A 184 10.54 -20.26 5.08
N ARG A 185 10.99 -21.08 6.02
CA ARG A 185 11.59 -20.63 7.28
C ARG A 185 12.91 -21.33 7.55
N LEU A 186 13.92 -20.57 7.98
CA LEU A 186 15.18 -21.10 8.49
C LEU A 186 14.92 -21.82 9.82
N ALA A 187 15.62 -22.92 10.04
CA ALA A 187 15.51 -23.68 11.27
C ALA A 187 16.84 -24.29 11.72
N THR A 188 16.91 -24.57 13.02
CA THR A 188 18.02 -25.21 13.71
C THR A 188 17.52 -26.30 14.67
N LEU A 189 18.42 -27.19 15.06
CA LEU A 189 18.20 -28.19 16.12
C LEU A 189 18.87 -27.79 17.44
N LYS A 190 19.51 -26.61 17.50
CA LYS A 190 20.06 -26.05 18.74
C LYS A 190 18.95 -25.91 19.78
N GLN A 191 19.14 -26.38 21.01
CA GLN A 191 18.08 -26.44 22.03
C GLN A 191 17.74 -25.05 22.59
N ASP A 192 18.74 -24.29 23.05
CA ASP A 192 18.54 -23.05 23.81
C ASP A 192 18.50 -21.80 22.92
N VAL A 193 17.61 -21.78 21.91
CA VAL A 193 17.50 -20.64 20.96
C VAL A 193 16.94 -19.36 21.59
N ALA A 194 16.31 -19.46 22.76
CA ALA A 194 15.70 -18.32 23.44
C ALA A 194 16.73 -17.51 24.26
N GLU A 195 17.74 -18.18 24.81
CA GLU A 195 18.72 -17.59 25.72
C GLU A 195 20.10 -17.41 25.07
N ASP A 196 20.47 -18.30 24.14
CA ASP A 196 21.76 -18.27 23.48
C ASP A 196 21.76 -17.38 22.21
N ILE A 197 22.93 -16.88 21.85
CA ILE A 197 23.16 -16.20 20.58
C ILE A 197 23.09 -17.24 19.48
N VAL A 198 22.12 -17.08 18.57
CA VAL A 198 21.99 -17.92 17.39
C VAL A 198 22.54 -17.20 16.17
N LEU A 199 23.60 -17.76 15.60
CA LEU A 199 24.23 -17.24 14.39
C LEU A 199 23.57 -17.83 13.14
N TYR A 200 23.75 -17.15 12.01
CA TYR A 200 23.27 -17.67 10.72
C TYR A 200 23.83 -19.07 10.42
N ASN A 201 25.07 -19.33 10.83
CA ASN A 201 25.72 -20.62 10.61
C ASN A 201 25.09 -21.78 11.42
N ASP A 202 24.33 -21.47 12.47
CA ASP A 202 23.58 -22.45 13.26
C ASP A 202 22.30 -22.91 12.54
N MET A 203 21.86 -22.17 11.51
CA MET A 203 20.77 -22.60 10.64
C MET A 203 21.26 -23.72 9.73
N ARG A 204 20.59 -24.87 9.82
CA ARG A 204 20.94 -26.10 9.08
C ARG A 204 19.81 -26.60 8.20
N PHE A 205 18.61 -26.05 8.36
CA PHE A 205 17.41 -26.51 7.68
C PHE A 205 16.58 -25.36 7.14
N VAL A 206 15.81 -25.64 6.08
CA VAL A 206 14.72 -24.80 5.59
C VAL A 206 13.43 -25.60 5.67
N VAL A 207 12.50 -25.12 6.48
CA VAL A 207 11.16 -25.68 6.64
C VAL A 207 10.22 -24.98 5.66
N VAL A 208 9.62 -25.75 4.76
CA VAL A 208 8.74 -25.27 3.69
C VAL A 208 7.32 -25.72 3.97
N GLY A 209 6.42 -24.77 4.24
CA GLY A 209 5.02 -25.04 4.58
C GLY A 209 4.13 -23.81 4.45
N ASN A 210 2.82 -24.00 4.59
CA ASN A 210 1.89 -22.87 4.61
C ASN A 210 1.76 -22.34 6.06
N TRP A 211 2.34 -21.16 6.31
CA TRP A 211 2.43 -20.57 7.66
C TRP A 211 1.20 -19.75 8.06
N ASN A 212 0.26 -19.49 7.16
CA ASN A 212 -0.92 -18.68 7.47
C ASN A 212 -1.87 -19.33 8.48
N TYR A 213 -1.90 -20.66 8.52
CA TYR A 213 -2.82 -21.46 9.35
C TYR A 213 -2.12 -22.15 10.54
N GLY A 214 -0.85 -21.80 10.83
CA GLY A 214 0.05 -22.69 11.56
C GLY A 214 0.38 -23.91 10.68
N ALA A 215 1.66 -24.25 10.51
CA ALA A 215 2.06 -25.20 9.45
C ALA A 215 1.53 -26.63 9.68
N ALA A 216 0.28 -26.91 9.27
CA ALA A 216 -0.35 -28.22 9.43
C ALA A 216 0.34 -29.33 8.59
N LYS A 217 1.02 -28.94 7.50
CA LYS A 217 1.88 -29.81 6.68
C LYS A 217 3.10 -29.01 6.22
N PHE A 218 4.30 -29.54 6.49
CA PHE A 218 5.56 -28.95 6.05
C PHE A 218 6.51 -30.02 5.51
N LYS A 219 7.53 -29.57 4.77
CA LYS A 219 8.67 -30.37 4.31
C LYS A 219 9.94 -29.74 4.86
N VAL A 220 10.88 -30.57 5.31
CA VAL A 220 12.18 -30.10 5.78
C VAL A 220 13.23 -30.41 4.71
N TYR A 221 13.99 -29.40 4.32
CA TYR A 221 15.15 -29.56 3.45
C TYR A 221 16.41 -29.14 4.20
N PRO A 222 17.56 -29.78 3.94
CA PRO A 222 18.83 -29.26 4.42
C PRO A 222 19.10 -27.88 3.78
N LEU A 223 19.62 -26.95 4.59
CA LEU A 223 20.12 -25.67 4.09
C LEU A 223 21.40 -25.94 3.30
N PHE A 224 21.39 -25.62 2.01
CA PHE A 224 22.45 -25.94 1.08
C PHE A 224 23.77 -25.28 1.47
N ARG A 225 24.83 -26.08 1.45
CA ARG A 225 26.24 -25.73 1.61
C ARG A 225 27.03 -26.49 0.56
N ILE A 226 27.86 -25.77 -0.21
CA ILE A 226 28.67 -26.36 -1.28
C ILE A 226 29.59 -27.47 -0.76
N SER A 227 30.15 -27.29 0.44
CA SER A 227 31.02 -28.28 1.10
C SER A 227 30.34 -29.61 1.41
N GLU A 228 29.00 -29.65 1.42
CA GLU A 228 28.19 -30.83 1.76
C GLU A 228 27.44 -31.37 0.54
N ILE A 229 27.86 -30.99 -0.67
CA ILE A 229 27.17 -31.35 -1.91
C ILE A 229 26.92 -32.86 -2.04
N ASP A 230 27.87 -33.69 -1.57
CA ASP A 230 27.82 -35.16 -1.61
C ASP A 230 26.82 -35.77 -0.64
N ASN A 231 26.38 -35.02 0.37
CA ASN A 231 25.41 -35.48 1.35
C ASN A 231 23.96 -35.32 0.85
N TYR A 232 23.72 -34.50 -0.17
CA TYR A 232 22.37 -34.25 -0.67
C TYR A 232 21.93 -35.32 -1.67
N LYS A 233 21.00 -36.18 -1.23
CA LYS A 233 20.50 -37.30 -2.05
C LYS A 233 19.53 -36.88 -3.16
N TYR A 234 18.59 -35.99 -2.85
CA TYR A 234 17.50 -35.61 -3.77
C TYR A 234 17.39 -34.10 -3.98
N ALA A 235 17.40 -33.34 -2.88
CA ALA A 235 17.33 -31.90 -2.93
C ALA A 235 17.88 -31.25 -1.66
N ALA A 236 18.30 -30.00 -1.80
CA ALA A 236 18.64 -29.07 -0.72
C ALA A 236 18.10 -27.69 -1.09
N VAL A 237 17.94 -26.80 -0.11
CA VAL A 237 17.48 -25.43 -0.38
C VAL A 237 18.56 -24.45 0.04
N SER A 238 19.06 -23.62 -0.88
CA SER A 238 19.91 -22.49 -0.54
C SER A 238 19.07 -21.27 -0.19
N HIS A 239 19.65 -20.40 0.62
CA HIS A 239 19.10 -19.11 0.99
C HIS A 239 20.11 -18.03 0.61
N HIS A 240 19.68 -17.11 -0.25
CA HIS A 240 20.47 -16.02 -0.76
C HIS A 240 19.91 -14.73 -0.19
N ARG A 241 20.72 -13.98 0.55
CA ARG A 241 20.28 -12.77 1.23
C ARG A 241 21.27 -11.63 1.07
N GLU A 242 20.74 -10.42 1.03
CA GLU A 242 21.45 -9.24 1.48
C GLU A 242 21.47 -9.26 3.03
N SER A 243 22.62 -8.92 3.62
CA SER A 243 22.74 -8.97 5.08
C SER A 243 22.03 -7.75 5.68
N THR A 244 21.06 -8.01 6.56
CA THR A 244 20.34 -6.98 7.32
C THR A 244 20.84 -6.94 8.76
N VAL A 245 20.96 -5.74 9.34
CA VAL A 245 21.33 -5.56 10.74
C VAL A 245 20.25 -6.15 11.66
N GLY A 246 20.63 -7.07 12.55
CA GLY A 246 19.72 -7.63 13.56
C GLY A 246 18.75 -8.72 13.06
N ASN A 247 18.89 -9.21 11.82
CA ASN A 247 18.05 -10.29 11.28
C ASN A 247 18.88 -11.38 10.55
N LEU A 248 18.42 -12.64 10.59
CA LEU A 248 18.98 -13.78 9.85
C LEU A 248 18.42 -13.93 8.42
N TYR A 249 17.30 -13.29 8.13
CA TYR A 249 16.76 -13.15 6.78
C TYR A 249 17.33 -11.90 6.09
N GLY A 250 17.08 -11.77 4.78
CA GLY A 250 17.16 -10.47 4.14
C GLY A 250 15.90 -9.67 4.47
N GLU A 251 16.05 -8.36 4.62
CA GLU A 251 14.95 -7.45 4.79
C GLU A 251 15.06 -6.26 3.84
N ASN A 252 13.92 -5.88 3.28
CA ASN A 252 13.81 -4.66 2.51
C ASN A 252 13.78 -3.44 3.45
N GLU A 253 14.95 -3.00 3.88
CA GLU A 253 15.13 -1.86 4.80
C GLU A 253 14.52 -0.58 4.23
N THR A 254 14.61 -0.39 2.90
CA THR A 254 13.93 0.69 2.18
C THR A 254 12.43 0.67 2.43
N HIS A 255 11.78 -0.48 2.20
CA HIS A 255 10.35 -0.65 2.47
C HIS A 255 10.02 -0.41 3.94
N GLU A 256 10.80 -0.95 4.88
CA GLU A 256 10.61 -0.70 6.32
C GLU A 256 10.67 0.78 6.69
N GLY A 257 11.57 1.55 6.05
CA GLY A 257 11.72 2.98 6.26
C GLY A 257 10.53 3.81 5.76
N VAL A 258 9.84 3.36 4.70
CA VAL A 258 8.72 4.12 4.10
C VAL A 258 7.35 3.47 4.27
N LYS A 259 7.24 2.37 5.02
CA LYS A 259 5.99 1.60 5.16
C LYS A 259 4.78 2.43 5.58
N THR A 260 4.96 3.42 6.46
CA THR A 260 3.86 4.29 6.90
C THR A 260 3.34 5.18 5.77
N HIS A 261 4.23 5.62 4.87
CA HIS A 261 3.83 6.35 3.67
C HIS A 261 3.10 5.43 2.68
N ILE A 262 3.59 4.19 2.49
CA ILE A 262 2.94 3.19 1.64
C ILE A 262 1.52 2.91 2.13
N LYS A 263 1.36 2.56 3.41
CA LYS A 263 0.06 2.27 4.01
C LYS A 263 -0.90 3.44 3.88
N THR A 264 -0.45 4.64 4.26
CA THR A 264 -1.28 5.84 4.13
C THR A 264 -1.71 6.05 2.68
N SER A 265 -0.79 5.97 1.70
CA SER A 265 -1.12 6.15 0.28
C SER A 265 -2.08 5.09 -0.25
N ASN A 266 -1.99 3.85 0.24
CA ASN A 266 -2.95 2.79 -0.13
C ASN A 266 -4.37 3.07 0.40
N GLU A 267 -4.50 3.70 1.58
CA GLU A 267 -5.79 4.02 2.20
C GLU A 267 -6.38 5.36 1.72
N LEU A 268 -5.58 6.26 1.15
CA LEU A 268 -6.04 7.59 0.72
C LEU A 268 -7.27 7.56 -0.21
N PRO A 269 -7.34 6.68 -1.23
CA PRO A 269 -8.54 6.55 -2.07
C PRO A 269 -9.78 6.21 -1.25
N GLU A 270 -9.67 5.30 -0.29
CA GLU A 270 -10.79 4.91 0.58
C GLU A 270 -11.25 6.07 1.47
N PHE A 271 -10.31 6.88 1.99
CA PHE A 271 -10.65 8.08 2.75
C PHE A 271 -11.37 9.13 1.89
N ILE A 272 -10.93 9.33 0.64
CA ILE A 272 -11.60 10.25 -0.29
C ILE A 272 -12.99 9.74 -0.64
N ASP A 273 -13.12 8.46 -1.00
CA ASP A 273 -14.40 7.85 -1.35
C ASP A 273 -15.37 7.86 -0.16
N SER A 274 -14.89 7.52 1.03
CA SER A 274 -15.69 7.60 2.26
C SER A 274 -16.14 9.03 2.54
N PHE A 275 -15.26 10.02 2.37
CA PHE A 275 -15.61 11.42 2.54
C PHE A 275 -16.68 11.86 1.53
N LEU A 276 -16.53 11.50 0.24
CA LEU A 276 -17.50 11.85 -0.80
C LEU A 276 -18.86 11.18 -0.60
N ASN A 277 -18.88 9.93 -0.13
CA ASN A 277 -20.10 9.16 0.08
C ASN A 277 -20.83 9.51 1.38
N ASN A 278 -20.08 9.84 2.45
CA ASN A 278 -20.64 9.96 3.79
C ASN A 278 -20.64 11.39 4.34
N SER A 279 -19.96 12.35 3.71
CA SER A 279 -19.94 13.72 4.23
C SER A 279 -21.30 14.40 4.10
N LEU A 280 -21.77 14.95 5.21
CA LEU A 280 -22.99 15.76 5.23
C LEU A 280 -22.75 17.07 4.48
N ALA A 281 -23.18 17.14 3.22
CA ALA A 281 -23.12 18.35 2.40
C ALA A 281 -24.21 19.39 2.75
N ALA A 282 -24.46 19.63 4.05
CA ALA A 282 -25.38 20.64 4.52
C ALA A 282 -24.73 22.03 4.41
N LYS A 283 -24.83 22.64 3.23
CA LYS A 283 -24.26 23.99 2.97
C LYS A 283 -25.01 25.11 3.69
N ILE A 284 -26.28 24.88 4.04
CA ILE A 284 -27.20 25.90 4.56
C ILE A 284 -27.82 25.38 5.85
N HIS A 285 -27.61 26.09 6.95
CA HIS A 285 -28.29 25.91 8.22
C HIS A 285 -29.35 27.00 8.37
N VAL A 286 -30.62 26.60 8.48
CA VAL A 286 -31.76 27.55 8.59
C VAL A 286 -32.27 27.53 10.02
N ILE A 287 -32.18 28.68 10.69
CA ILE A 287 -32.69 28.88 12.04
C ILE A 287 -34.03 29.62 11.94
N ILE A 288 -35.09 28.96 12.43
CA ILE A 288 -36.44 29.50 12.46
C ILE A 288 -36.66 30.20 13.81
N PRO A 289 -37.01 31.49 13.85
CA PRO A 289 -37.24 32.19 15.10
C PRO A 289 -38.52 31.67 15.77
N TYR A 290 -38.45 31.41 17.08
CA TYR A 290 -39.56 30.85 17.84
C TYR A 290 -40.83 31.72 17.77
N ALA A 291 -40.72 33.04 17.88
CA ALA A 291 -41.88 33.90 17.76
C ALA A 291 -42.60 33.83 16.41
N TRP A 292 -41.89 33.52 15.31
CA TRP A 292 -42.55 33.27 14.03
C TRP A 292 -43.39 31.99 14.09
N VAL A 293 -42.87 30.93 14.71
CA VAL A 293 -43.61 29.68 14.93
C VAL A 293 -44.85 29.94 15.78
N GLU A 294 -44.73 30.72 16.87
CA GLU A 294 -45.85 31.10 17.72
C GLU A 294 -46.90 31.94 16.99
N ALA A 295 -46.46 32.91 16.20
CA ALA A 295 -47.37 33.74 15.41
C ALA A 295 -48.17 32.89 14.43
N LYS A 296 -47.53 31.93 13.76
CA LYS A 296 -48.20 30.98 12.85
C LYS A 296 -49.10 30.02 13.60
N ARG A 297 -48.71 29.55 14.78
CA ARG A 297 -49.58 28.76 15.66
C ARG A 297 -50.87 29.50 15.98
N LYS A 298 -50.79 30.77 16.37
CA LYS A 298 -51.97 31.63 16.65
C LYS A 298 -52.84 31.82 15.41
N GLN A 299 -52.24 32.08 14.24
CA GLN A 299 -52.97 32.23 12.98
C GLN A 299 -53.73 30.95 12.59
N ILE A 300 -53.09 29.78 12.68
CA ILE A 300 -53.74 28.50 12.35
C ILE A 300 -54.90 28.23 13.32
N LYS A 301 -54.73 28.48 14.62
CA LYS A 301 -55.82 28.34 15.61
C LYS A 301 -57.04 29.19 15.23
N ALA A 302 -56.83 30.46 14.91
CA ALA A 302 -57.90 31.35 14.49
C ALA A 302 -58.60 30.88 13.21
N LEU A 303 -57.85 30.37 12.22
CA LEU A 303 -58.42 29.83 10.99
C LEU A 303 -59.19 28.52 11.21
N CYS A 304 -58.75 27.65 12.13
CA CYS A 304 -59.52 26.47 12.51
C CYS A 304 -60.86 26.85 13.17
N ASP A 305 -60.86 27.86 14.04
CA ASP A 305 -62.08 28.36 14.67
C ASP A 305 -63.04 29.00 13.66
N GLU A 306 -62.52 29.75 12.69
CA GLU A 306 -63.29 30.28 11.56
C GLU A 306 -63.87 29.14 10.70
N ASN A 307 -63.10 28.07 10.47
CA ASN A 307 -63.60 26.89 9.77
C ASN A 307 -64.72 26.16 10.52
N LYS A 308 -64.78 26.23 11.86
CA LYS A 308 -65.94 25.73 12.62
C LYS A 308 -67.21 26.50 12.24
N ASN A 309 -67.10 27.81 12.06
CA ASN A 309 -68.23 28.66 11.68
C ASN A 309 -68.65 28.38 10.23
N ARG A 310 -67.69 28.34 9.30
CA ARG A 310 -67.94 28.00 7.89
C ARG A 310 -68.58 26.64 7.70
N LYS A 311 -68.17 25.63 8.50
CA LYS A 311 -68.80 24.31 8.49
C LYS A 311 -70.27 24.36 8.93
N LYS A 312 -70.62 25.21 9.89
CA LYS A 312 -72.02 25.41 10.33
C LYS A 312 -72.85 26.12 9.25
N GLU A 313 -72.23 27.02 8.50
CA GLU A 313 -72.84 27.78 7.41
C GLU A 313 -72.82 27.03 6.06
N ASN A 314 -72.28 25.81 6.03
CA ASN A 314 -72.13 24.96 4.85
C ASN A 314 -71.32 25.62 3.70
N ILE A 315 -70.33 26.43 4.06
CA ILE A 315 -69.40 27.13 3.17
C ILE A 315 -68.08 26.33 3.10
N PRO A 316 -67.38 26.28 1.94
CA PRO A 316 -66.10 25.61 1.83
C PRO A 316 -65.07 26.07 2.88
N LEU A 317 -64.39 25.08 3.47
CA LEU A 317 -63.38 25.31 4.48
C LEU A 317 -62.16 26.02 3.88
N LEU A 318 -61.57 26.91 4.67
CA LEU A 318 -60.32 27.57 4.34
C LEU A 318 -59.16 26.57 4.45
N GLN A 319 -58.30 26.63 3.45
CA GLN A 319 -56.96 26.04 3.49
C GLN A 319 -55.95 27.12 3.87
N TYR A 320 -54.84 26.72 4.47
CA TYR A 320 -53.72 27.63 4.74
C TYR A 320 -52.46 27.15 4.04
N ASN A 321 -51.96 27.93 3.08
CA ASN A 321 -50.85 27.55 2.20
C ASN A 321 -51.01 26.14 1.58
N HIS A 322 -52.21 25.84 1.09
CA HIS A 322 -52.59 24.53 0.50
C HIS A 322 -52.60 23.35 1.49
N ILE A 323 -52.61 23.63 2.80
CA ILE A 323 -52.79 22.64 3.84
C ILE A 323 -54.24 22.67 4.31
N ASP A 324 -54.87 21.50 4.35
CA ASP A 324 -56.18 21.30 4.95
C ASP A 324 -56.08 21.38 6.47
N ILE A 325 -56.38 22.55 7.02
CA ILE A 325 -56.30 22.83 8.46
C ILE A 325 -57.52 22.34 9.26
N GLY A 326 -58.61 22.00 8.56
CA GLY A 326 -59.86 21.52 9.18
C GLY A 326 -60.45 22.51 10.19
N THR A 327 -61.24 21.97 11.12
CA THR A 327 -61.97 22.74 12.15
C THR A 327 -61.35 22.65 13.54
N GLU A 328 -60.34 21.82 13.75
CA GLU A 328 -59.70 21.63 15.06
C GLU A 328 -58.19 21.79 14.95
N TYR A 329 -57.63 22.62 15.83
CA TYR A 329 -56.19 22.82 15.87
C TYR A 329 -55.47 21.57 16.38
N ARG A 330 -54.35 21.22 15.73
CA ARG A 330 -53.42 20.18 16.17
C ARG A 330 -51.98 20.68 15.96
N GLU A 331 -51.07 20.29 16.85
CA GLU A 331 -49.66 20.68 16.73
C GLU A 331 -49.01 20.14 15.44
N SER A 332 -49.52 19.03 14.90
CA SER A 332 -49.10 18.52 13.59
C SER A 332 -49.29 19.52 12.44
N LEU A 333 -50.26 20.44 12.54
CA LEU A 333 -50.52 21.46 11.51
C LEU A 333 -49.40 22.51 11.43
N ILE A 334 -48.81 22.91 12.57
CA ILE A 334 -47.69 23.85 12.56
C ILE A 334 -46.42 23.20 12.03
N VAL A 335 -46.20 21.90 12.31
CA VAL A 335 -45.09 21.13 11.74
C VAL A 335 -45.24 21.01 10.23
N GLN A 336 -46.44 20.66 9.73
CA GLN A 336 -46.72 20.58 8.29
C GLN A 336 -46.53 21.93 7.60
N TYR A 337 -47.04 23.01 8.20
CA TYR A 337 -46.85 24.36 7.68
C TYR A 337 -45.38 24.76 7.59
N THR A 338 -44.62 24.48 8.66
CA THR A 338 -43.19 24.78 8.72
C THR A 338 -42.41 23.98 7.66
N GLN A 339 -42.74 22.70 7.47
CA GLN A 339 -42.14 21.87 6.42
C GLN A 339 -42.44 22.41 5.01
N GLU A 340 -43.67 22.87 4.75
CA GLU A 340 -44.04 23.40 3.44
C GLU A 340 -43.34 24.74 3.14
N GLU A 341 -43.20 25.62 4.15
CA GLU A 341 -42.40 26.83 4.02
C GLU A 341 -40.91 26.50 3.80
N LEU A 342 -40.34 25.52 4.52
CA LEU A 342 -38.98 25.06 4.28
C LEU A 342 -38.80 24.45 2.88
N ARG A 343 -39.80 23.76 2.32
CA ARG A 343 -39.76 23.27 0.94
C ARG A 343 -39.74 24.40 -0.08
N ARG A 344 -40.57 25.43 0.11
CA ARG A 344 -40.58 26.63 -0.75
C ARG A 344 -39.24 27.34 -0.67
N PHE A 345 -38.73 27.50 0.55
CA PHE A 345 -37.43 28.09 0.84
C PHE A 345 -36.29 27.31 0.15
N SER A 346 -36.28 25.99 0.29
CA SER A 346 -35.33 25.10 -0.38
C SER A 346 -35.44 25.20 -1.89
N LYS A 347 -36.65 25.20 -2.47
CA LYS A 347 -36.86 25.36 -3.92
C LYS A 347 -36.39 26.71 -4.45
N TYR A 348 -36.42 27.75 -3.62
CA TYR A 348 -35.94 29.08 -4.00
C TYR A 348 -34.41 29.22 -3.91
N LEU A 349 -33.78 28.60 -2.92
CA LEU A 349 -32.34 28.74 -2.65
C LEU A 349 -31.47 27.62 -3.24
N SER A 350 -32.05 26.48 -3.62
CA SER A 350 -31.32 25.32 -4.14
C SER A 350 -31.54 25.08 -5.63
N GLY A 351 -30.56 24.48 -6.29
CA GLY A 351 -30.63 24.08 -7.70
C GLY A 351 -29.94 25.03 -8.68
N LYS A 352 -29.56 24.49 -9.84
CA LYS A 352 -28.76 25.18 -10.88
C LYS A 352 -29.37 26.51 -11.35
N LYS A 353 -30.70 26.61 -11.41
CA LYS A 353 -31.44 27.79 -11.90
C LYS A 353 -31.66 28.89 -10.85
N ASN A 354 -31.19 28.68 -9.62
CA ASN A 354 -31.53 29.51 -8.47
C ASN A 354 -30.31 30.21 -7.82
N GLN A 355 -29.15 30.16 -8.49
CA GLN A 355 -27.92 30.80 -8.01
C GLN A 355 -28.01 32.32 -8.11
N GLY A 356 -27.61 33.05 -7.07
CA GLY A 356 -27.54 34.52 -7.05
C GLY A 356 -28.86 35.25 -6.77
N LYS A 357 -29.89 34.54 -6.31
CA LYS A 357 -31.18 35.15 -5.93
C LYS A 357 -31.08 35.89 -4.59
N ALA A 358 -31.76 37.04 -4.51
CA ALA A 358 -31.84 37.82 -3.27
C ALA A 358 -32.89 37.23 -2.32
N PHE A 359 -32.57 37.16 -1.04
CA PHE A 359 -33.50 36.78 0.02
C PHE A 359 -33.69 37.97 0.96
N SER A 360 -34.94 38.26 1.32
CA SER A 360 -35.29 39.31 2.26
C SER A 360 -36.15 38.75 3.39
N SER A 361 -35.88 39.19 4.61
CA SER A 361 -36.65 38.82 5.81
C SER A 361 -36.84 40.03 6.70
N TYR A 362 -37.93 40.02 7.47
CA TYR A 362 -38.19 41.01 8.51
C TYR A 362 -37.63 40.50 9.84
N SER A 363 -37.02 41.39 10.63
CA SER A 363 -36.57 41.11 12.00
C SER A 363 -37.28 42.01 13.00
N PHE A 364 -37.48 41.48 14.21
CA PHE A 364 -38.09 42.21 15.33
C PHE A 364 -37.19 42.10 16.55
N LYS A 365 -37.19 43.13 17.41
CA LYS A 365 -36.48 43.08 18.69
C LYS A 365 -37.46 42.76 19.81
N THR A 366 -37.08 41.85 20.70
CA THR A 366 -37.81 41.60 21.94
C THR A 366 -37.58 42.75 22.92
N GLY A 367 -38.41 42.85 23.97
CA GLY A 367 -38.28 43.90 25.00
C GLY A 367 -36.94 43.88 25.76
N GLN A 368 -36.16 42.80 25.64
CA GLN A 368 -34.82 42.63 26.21
C GLN A 368 -33.68 42.97 25.22
N GLY A 369 -34.01 43.38 23.99
CA GLY A 369 -33.04 43.83 22.99
C GLY A 369 -32.50 42.74 22.06
N GLU A 370 -32.92 41.48 22.23
CA GLU A 370 -32.54 40.38 21.34
C GLU A 370 -33.33 40.41 20.03
N GLU A 371 -32.64 40.15 18.91
CA GLU A 371 -33.22 40.19 17.57
C GLU A 371 -33.74 38.82 17.14
N GLU A 372 -35.06 38.70 16.99
CA GLU A 372 -35.72 37.53 16.42
C GLU A 372 -35.82 37.68 14.91
N ARG A 373 -35.12 36.81 14.19
CA ARG A 373 -35.10 36.78 12.74
C ARG A 373 -34.82 35.39 12.21
N TRP A 374 -35.22 35.17 10.97
CA TRP A 374 -34.71 34.03 10.20
C TRP A 374 -33.21 34.22 10.00
N LYS A 375 -32.41 33.22 10.40
CA LYS A 375 -30.97 33.22 10.12
C LYS A 375 -30.66 32.09 9.15
N ILE A 376 -29.91 32.44 8.11
CA ILE A 376 -29.39 31.49 7.13
C ILE A 376 -27.88 31.51 7.33
N GLU A 377 -27.36 30.46 7.93
CA GLU A 377 -25.93 30.31 8.15
C GLU A 377 -25.36 29.42 7.05
N VAL A 378 -24.34 29.91 6.36
CA VAL A 378 -23.58 29.09 5.42
C VAL A 378 -22.54 28.35 6.23
N ILE A 379 -22.61 27.03 6.22
CA ILE A 379 -21.56 26.20 6.81
C ILE A 379 -20.41 26.15 5.81
N ASP A 380 -19.24 26.64 6.21
CA ASP A 380 -18.03 26.58 5.39
C ASP A 380 -17.45 25.16 5.43
N LEU A 381 -17.91 24.38 4.46
CA LEU A 381 -17.46 23.03 4.22
C LEU A 381 -16.12 23.12 3.50
N LYS A 382 -15.00 23.15 4.25
CA LYS A 382 -13.60 23.21 3.79
C LYS A 382 -13.13 21.95 3.01
N TYR A 383 -13.98 21.47 2.12
CA TYR A 383 -13.83 20.24 1.34
C TYR A 383 -12.67 20.34 0.38
N LYS A 384 -12.53 21.51 -0.26
CA LYS A 384 -11.43 21.76 -1.19
C LYS A 384 -10.11 21.66 -0.44
N GLU A 385 -9.99 22.30 0.71
CA GLU A 385 -8.79 22.28 1.54
C GLU A 385 -8.46 20.85 1.97
N TYR A 386 -9.44 20.11 2.51
CA TYR A 386 -9.25 18.72 2.93
C TYR A 386 -8.78 17.82 1.78
N ILE A 387 -9.51 17.79 0.65
CA ILE A 387 -9.15 16.96 -0.50
C ILE A 387 -7.80 17.41 -1.09
N SER A 388 -7.53 18.72 -1.17
CA SER A 388 -6.24 19.22 -1.67
C SER A 388 -5.08 18.78 -0.79
N SER A 389 -5.23 18.81 0.54
CA SER A 389 -4.22 18.32 1.48
C SER A 389 -3.94 16.82 1.31
N LEU A 390 -4.97 16.01 1.07
CA LEU A 390 -4.79 14.57 0.78
C LEU A 390 -4.03 14.35 -0.53
N ILE A 391 -4.37 15.10 -1.59
CA ILE A 391 -3.67 15.02 -2.88
C ILE A 391 -2.22 15.49 -2.76
N GLU A 392 -1.94 16.57 -2.02
CA GLU A 392 -0.59 17.07 -1.79
C GLU A 392 0.26 16.05 -1.01
N TYR A 393 -0.33 15.41 0.00
CA TYR A 393 0.32 14.32 0.70
C TYR A 393 0.61 13.13 -0.23
N ASP A 394 -0.33 12.73 -1.09
CA ASP A 394 -0.12 11.62 -2.04
C ASP A 394 1.01 11.92 -3.05
N LYS A 395 1.10 13.17 -3.54
CA LYS A 395 2.22 13.63 -4.37
C LYS A 395 3.54 13.54 -3.62
N ARG A 396 3.57 13.91 -2.34
CA ARG A 396 4.76 13.78 -1.50
C ARG A 396 5.16 12.31 -1.32
N VAL A 397 4.19 11.41 -1.19
CA VAL A 397 4.47 9.97 -1.12
C VAL A 397 5.14 9.49 -2.40
N ASP A 398 4.68 9.88 -3.59
CA ASP A 398 5.35 9.51 -4.85
C ASP A 398 6.85 9.88 -4.86
N GLU A 399 7.19 11.08 -4.37
CA GLU A 399 8.60 11.50 -4.25
C GLU A 399 9.39 10.64 -3.27
N VAL A 400 8.79 10.32 -2.11
CA VAL A 400 9.39 9.45 -1.09
C VAL A 400 9.63 8.06 -1.67
N LEU A 401 8.66 7.50 -2.40
CA LEU A 401 8.77 6.18 -3.02
C LEU A 401 9.87 6.15 -4.10
N LEU A 402 9.98 7.19 -4.93
CA LEU A 402 11.06 7.31 -5.91
C LEU A 402 12.44 7.38 -5.26
N GLY A 403 12.57 8.21 -4.21
CA GLY A 403 13.80 8.31 -3.43
C GLY A 403 14.17 6.98 -2.76
N ALA A 404 13.17 6.28 -2.22
CA ALA A 404 13.33 5.00 -1.56
C ALA A 404 13.88 3.94 -2.54
N VAL A 405 13.30 3.81 -3.74
CA VAL A 405 13.79 2.84 -4.74
C VAL A 405 15.11 3.27 -5.42
N GLY A 406 15.58 4.49 -5.16
CA GLY A 406 16.81 5.04 -5.77
C GLY A 406 16.66 5.31 -7.27
N MET A 407 15.45 5.61 -7.75
CA MET A 407 15.16 5.80 -9.17
C MET A 407 14.79 7.27 -9.44
N ASP A 408 15.54 7.92 -10.32
CA ASP A 408 15.23 9.30 -10.71
C ASP A 408 13.90 9.40 -11.48
N SER A 409 13.20 10.53 -11.35
CA SER A 409 11.93 10.75 -12.05
C SER A 409 12.04 10.69 -13.58
N SER A 410 13.25 10.87 -14.14
CA SER A 410 13.52 10.78 -15.58
C SER A 410 13.35 9.38 -16.15
N ILE A 411 13.66 8.35 -15.35
CA ILE A 411 13.67 6.95 -15.76
C ILE A 411 12.50 6.17 -15.14
N SER A 412 11.81 6.73 -14.15
CA SER A 412 10.65 6.13 -13.49
C SER A 412 9.29 6.48 -14.11
N SER A 413 9.23 7.36 -15.11
CA SER A 413 7.99 7.81 -15.77
C SER A 413 6.98 8.48 -14.82
N VAL A 414 7.43 8.90 -13.64
CA VAL A 414 6.63 9.69 -12.70
C VAL A 414 6.91 11.16 -12.98
N SER A 415 5.87 11.91 -13.36
CA SER A 415 5.98 13.34 -13.60
C SER A 415 6.12 14.08 -12.27
N LYS A 416 7.15 14.92 -12.13
CA LYS A 416 7.23 15.91 -11.05
C LYS A 416 6.51 17.18 -11.48
N ASP A 417 5.68 17.75 -10.60
CA ASP A 417 5.07 19.05 -10.83
C ASP A 417 6.17 20.11 -11.08
N GLY A 418 6.03 20.85 -12.18
CA GLY A 418 7.00 21.86 -12.63
C GLY A 418 8.15 21.37 -13.51
N VAL A 419 8.31 20.06 -13.74
CA VAL A 419 9.33 19.53 -14.66
C VAL A 419 8.72 19.31 -16.05
N ILE A 420 8.76 20.37 -16.86
CA ILE A 420 8.26 20.38 -18.25
C ILE A 420 9.42 19.93 -19.15
N SER A 421 9.48 18.64 -19.45
CA SER A 421 10.52 17.95 -20.24
C SER A 421 11.89 17.83 -19.55
N LYS A 422 12.39 16.60 -19.44
CA LYS A 422 13.80 16.33 -19.16
C LYS A 422 14.52 16.13 -20.48
N SER A 423 15.72 16.68 -20.62
CA SER A 423 16.49 16.51 -21.86
C SER A 423 16.82 15.03 -22.08
N GLY A 424 16.95 14.60 -23.33
CA GLY A 424 17.37 13.22 -23.65
C GLY A 424 18.73 12.87 -23.03
N ALA A 425 19.60 13.87 -22.84
CA ALA A 425 20.88 13.72 -22.17
C ALA A 425 20.72 13.42 -20.66
N ASP A 426 19.82 14.12 -19.95
CA ASP A 426 19.58 13.87 -18.53
C ASP A 426 19.00 12.48 -18.27
N VAL A 427 18.06 12.04 -19.11
CA VAL A 427 17.51 10.68 -19.06
C VAL A 427 18.63 9.66 -19.26
N TYR A 428 19.51 9.90 -20.22
CA TYR A 428 20.64 9.04 -20.53
C TYR A 428 21.64 8.92 -19.36
N TYR A 429 22.10 10.04 -18.80
CA TYR A 429 23.07 10.01 -17.68
C TYR A 429 22.49 9.38 -16.42
N ASN A 430 21.24 9.70 -16.07
CA ASN A 430 20.58 9.09 -14.91
C ASN A 430 20.40 7.57 -15.10
N TYR A 431 20.12 7.13 -16.33
CA TYR A 431 20.08 5.70 -16.65
C TYR A 431 21.45 5.03 -16.48
N LEU A 432 22.54 5.66 -16.95
CA LEU A 432 23.90 5.13 -16.76
C LEU A 432 24.29 5.03 -15.29
N LEU A 433 24.02 6.07 -14.50
CA LEU A 433 24.28 6.09 -13.06
C LEU A 433 23.50 4.96 -12.37
N TYR A 434 22.23 4.77 -12.73
CA TYR A 434 21.42 3.67 -12.21
C TYR A 434 22.00 2.30 -12.60
N LEU A 435 22.44 2.10 -13.85
CA LEU A 435 23.06 0.83 -14.26
C LEU A 435 24.32 0.49 -13.46
N GLN A 436 25.09 1.48 -13.02
CA GLN A 436 26.30 1.28 -12.22
C GLN A 436 25.97 0.79 -10.80
N THR A 437 24.85 1.20 -10.21
CA THR A 437 24.44 0.77 -8.86
C THR A 437 23.92 -0.67 -8.81
N LEU A 438 23.53 -1.24 -9.96
CA LEU A 438 22.97 -2.59 -10.07
C LEU A 438 24.00 -3.73 -9.92
N THR A 439 25.29 -3.43 -9.81
CA THR A 439 26.35 -4.47 -9.77
C THR A 439 26.21 -5.42 -8.57
N PRO A 440 26.01 -4.95 -7.32
CA PRO A 440 25.80 -5.84 -6.17
C PRO A 440 24.52 -6.68 -6.30
N ASP A 441 23.45 -6.08 -6.85
CA ASP A 441 22.18 -6.78 -7.07
C ASP A 441 22.34 -7.91 -8.11
N ASP A 442 23.13 -7.67 -9.18
CA ASP A 442 23.49 -8.66 -10.20
C ASP A 442 24.28 -9.82 -9.58
N GLU A 443 25.31 -9.52 -8.79
CA GLU A 443 26.12 -10.53 -8.08
C GLU A 443 25.26 -11.39 -7.15
N LYS A 444 24.35 -10.76 -6.39
CA LYS A 444 23.46 -11.48 -5.48
C LYS A 444 22.44 -12.35 -6.23
N CYS A 445 21.80 -11.81 -7.25
CA CYS A 445 20.79 -12.54 -8.02
C CYS A 445 21.39 -13.64 -8.92
N SER A 446 22.65 -13.48 -9.36
CA SER A 446 23.38 -14.48 -10.15
C SER A 446 24.08 -15.53 -9.28
N GLU A 447 24.15 -15.33 -7.96
CA GLU A 447 24.82 -16.23 -7.01
C GLU A 447 24.43 -17.71 -7.18
N PRO A 448 23.15 -18.11 -7.32
CA PRO A 448 22.80 -19.52 -7.52
C PRO A 448 23.40 -20.12 -8.80
N PHE A 449 23.42 -19.36 -9.89
CA PHE A 449 24.04 -19.79 -11.15
C PHE A 449 25.55 -19.94 -11.00
N ASN A 450 26.20 -19.02 -10.28
CA ASN A 450 27.62 -19.06 -9.99
C ASN A 450 28.00 -20.25 -9.08
N GLN A 451 27.17 -20.56 -8.08
CA GLN A 451 27.35 -21.75 -7.25
C GLN A 451 27.17 -23.04 -8.07
N VAL A 452 26.23 -23.07 -9.02
CA VAL A 452 26.07 -24.20 -9.95
C VAL A 452 27.33 -24.35 -10.80
N LEU A 453 27.87 -23.26 -11.32
CA LEU A 453 29.08 -23.29 -12.13
C LEU A 453 30.25 -23.89 -11.34
N GLN A 454 30.37 -23.56 -10.05
CA GLN A 454 31.37 -24.14 -9.15
C GLN A 454 31.20 -25.65 -8.94
N VAL A 455 29.96 -26.14 -8.86
CA VAL A 455 29.67 -27.55 -8.60
C VAL A 455 29.69 -28.40 -9.87
N ASN A 456 28.99 -27.97 -10.91
CA ASN A 456 28.79 -28.74 -12.14
C ASN A 456 29.94 -28.56 -13.14
N PHE A 457 30.61 -27.40 -13.12
CA PHE A 457 31.66 -27.05 -14.08
C PHE A 457 32.88 -26.39 -13.38
N PRO A 458 33.49 -27.06 -12.39
CA PRO A 458 34.50 -26.45 -11.51
C PRO A 458 35.72 -25.90 -12.27
N GLU A 459 36.08 -26.52 -13.40
CA GLU A 459 37.15 -26.03 -14.28
C GLU A 459 36.85 -24.63 -14.84
N LEU A 460 35.61 -24.41 -15.31
CA LEU A 460 35.19 -23.11 -15.84
C LEU A 460 35.19 -22.05 -14.75
N TYR A 461 34.68 -22.41 -13.56
CA TYR A 461 34.69 -21.51 -12.42
C TYR A 461 36.12 -21.11 -12.02
N ARG A 462 37.07 -22.07 -11.99
CA ARG A 462 38.50 -21.82 -11.71
C ARG A 462 39.18 -20.97 -12.79
N GLN A 463 38.74 -21.04 -14.04
CA GLN A 463 39.22 -20.19 -15.14
C GLN A 463 38.67 -18.76 -15.11
N GLY A 464 37.82 -18.42 -14.14
CA GLY A 464 37.28 -17.08 -13.95
C GLY A 464 35.94 -16.83 -14.64
N TYR A 465 35.28 -17.85 -15.20
CA TYR A 465 33.93 -17.68 -15.75
C TYR A 465 32.90 -17.48 -14.65
N ARG A 466 31.96 -16.55 -14.86
CA ARG A 466 30.87 -16.25 -13.94
C ARG A 466 29.58 -16.00 -14.71
N PHE A 467 28.44 -16.19 -14.07
CA PHE A 467 27.15 -15.72 -14.55
C PHE A 467 26.89 -14.30 -14.09
N GLY A 468 26.24 -13.53 -14.95
CA GLY A 468 25.65 -12.23 -14.63
C GLY A 468 24.49 -11.92 -15.59
N PHE A 469 23.78 -10.83 -15.34
CA PHE A 469 22.71 -10.37 -16.22
C PHE A 469 23.25 -9.42 -17.29
N TYR A 470 23.10 -9.82 -18.56
CA TYR A 470 23.62 -9.06 -19.69
C TYR A 470 22.78 -7.79 -19.91
N ARG A 471 23.43 -6.64 -19.79
CA ARG A 471 22.83 -5.31 -19.93
C ARG A 471 23.60 -4.56 -21.00
N GLU A 472 22.89 -4.14 -22.05
CA GLU A 472 23.46 -3.30 -23.09
C GLU A 472 23.40 -1.85 -22.63
N VAL A 473 24.56 -1.19 -22.64
CA VAL A 473 24.62 0.25 -22.39
C VAL A 473 24.29 0.93 -23.72
N PRO A 474 23.19 1.69 -23.82
CA PRO A 474 22.87 2.39 -25.05
C PRO A 474 23.99 3.37 -25.39
N ALA A 475 24.38 3.43 -26.66
CA ALA A 475 25.32 4.42 -27.16
C ALA A 475 24.63 5.79 -27.28
N ARG A 476 25.38 6.89 -27.12
CA ARG A 476 24.84 8.22 -27.42
C ARG A 476 24.51 8.30 -28.91
N GLN A 477 23.36 8.88 -29.27
CA GLN A 477 23.01 9.06 -30.68
C GLN A 477 24.06 9.85 -31.48
N GLU A 478 24.80 10.73 -30.79
CA GLU A 478 25.93 11.49 -31.36
C GLU A 478 27.12 10.59 -31.73
N GLU A 479 27.36 9.53 -30.95
CA GLU A 479 28.46 8.56 -31.10
C GLU A 479 28.10 7.38 -32.03
N VAL A 480 26.81 7.20 -32.32
CA VAL A 480 26.33 6.20 -33.27
C VAL A 480 26.52 6.72 -34.70
N SER A 481 27.01 5.84 -35.58
CA SER A 481 27.21 6.16 -37.00
C SER A 481 25.92 6.73 -37.61
N PRO A 482 25.97 7.70 -38.55
CA PRO A 482 24.76 8.31 -39.10
C PRO A 482 23.74 7.35 -39.71
N ASN A 483 24.14 6.12 -40.04
CA ASN A 483 23.26 5.08 -40.59
C ASN A 483 22.58 4.23 -39.50
N ASP A 484 23.13 4.18 -38.30
CA ASP A 484 22.62 3.36 -37.18
C ASP A 484 21.80 4.19 -36.17
N ARG A 485 21.63 5.50 -36.42
CA ARG A 485 20.82 6.40 -35.57
C ARG A 485 19.34 6.07 -35.66
N LEU A 486 18.65 6.14 -34.51
CA LEU A 486 17.21 5.84 -34.38
C LEU A 486 16.34 6.69 -35.33
N ASN A 487 16.77 7.89 -35.69
CA ASN A 487 16.04 8.79 -36.59
C ASN A 487 15.89 8.26 -38.04
N LYS A 488 16.61 7.20 -38.43
CA LYS A 488 16.47 6.53 -39.73
C LYS A 488 15.86 5.13 -39.65
N GLN A 489 15.59 4.63 -38.44
CA GLN A 489 14.88 3.37 -38.22
C GLN A 489 13.38 3.63 -38.04
N GLN A 490 12.73 4.11 -39.10
CA GLN A 490 11.29 3.93 -39.31
C GLN A 490 11.12 3.18 -40.64
N PRO A 491 10.14 2.26 -40.76
CA PRO A 491 9.74 1.72 -42.06
C PRO A 491 9.32 2.83 -43.03
#